data_AF-F9D141-F1
#
_entry.id   AF-F9D141-F1
#
_cell.length_a   1.000
_cell.length_b   1.000
_cell.length_c   1.000
_cell.angle_alpha   90.00
_cell.angle_beta   90.00
_cell.angle_gamma   90.00
#
_symmetry.space_group_name_H-M   'P 1'
#
loop_
_entity.id
_entity.type
_entity.pdbx_description
1 polymer ?
#
loop_
_entity_poly.entity_id
_entity_poly.type
_entity_poly.pdbx_seq_one_letter_code
_entity_poly.pdbx_strand_id
1 'polypeptide(L)'
;MKEIASIELVRMNNGAHFQFVKTVGTRVEQEDVIVNNNLAKKAVEAFLAAIKEEDRCLALSQKSLLTDDIATADRERDTLFSGYRAAVKGFLNMPVPDMAKAAKELLQDLKDYRIDPDMQLERETGLITNLVQDCEKKYAAQVTKLGLTPYITALKAANAKVESLLVERTEHKAEQVLGALRKARTATDETYRMVVKTVNALALLSATPDYDAFIDFMNELITRYKQEVLASGKKPAPGPSSAKGQLARLIPAFETAQGLAAGTLSYAGHTAKLLDGTKLYLLYLNGNADNFVWVKIDGDRLAKVDYVAGAGKPGGVK
;
A
#
# COMPACT_ATOMS: atom_id res chain seq x y z
N MET A 1 11.03 41.97 -1.56
CA MET A 1 11.10 41.21 -0.30
C MET A 1 10.61 39.81 -0.59
N LYS A 2 11.36 38.79 -0.15
CA LYS A 2 11.01 37.40 -0.46
C LYS A 2 9.97 36.91 0.54
N GLU A 3 9.08 36.05 0.07
CA GLU A 3 8.08 35.38 0.90
C GLU A 3 8.00 33.90 0.51
N ILE A 4 7.66 33.05 1.48
CA ILE A 4 7.40 31.64 1.23
C ILE A 4 6.07 31.50 0.49
N ALA A 5 6.10 30.81 -0.65
CA ALA A 5 4.95 30.54 -1.48
C ALA A 5 3.93 29.62 -0.79
N SER A 6 2.69 29.64 -1.26
CA SER A 6 1.64 28.73 -0.78
C SER A 6 1.77 27.32 -1.39
N ILE A 7 1.30 26.30 -0.66
CA ILE A 7 1.24 24.90 -1.13
C ILE A 7 -0.01 24.19 -0.58
N GLU A 8 -0.63 23.32 -1.40
CA GLU A 8 -1.84 22.56 -1.05
C GLU A 8 -1.48 21.22 -0.36
N LEU A 9 -1.10 21.27 0.94
CA LEU A 9 -0.67 20.09 1.72
C LEU A 9 -1.72 18.97 1.78
N VAL A 10 -3.01 19.34 1.85
CA VAL A 10 -4.15 18.41 1.96
C VAL A 10 -4.22 17.42 0.79
N ARG A 11 -3.74 17.81 -0.39
CA ARG A 11 -3.79 16.98 -1.61
C ARG A 11 -2.64 16.00 -1.73
N MET A 12 -1.62 16.11 -0.87
CA MET A 12 -0.52 15.17 -0.85
C MET A 12 -0.96 13.83 -0.25
N ASN A 13 -0.49 12.73 -0.85
CA ASN A 13 -0.59 11.42 -0.20
C ASN A 13 0.21 11.41 1.11
N ASN A 14 -0.08 10.47 2.01
CA ASN A 14 0.49 10.46 3.37
C ASN A 14 2.03 10.44 3.36
N GLY A 15 2.66 9.64 2.48
CA GLY A 15 4.12 9.55 2.41
C GLY A 15 4.77 10.84 1.89
N ALA A 16 4.22 11.42 0.82
CA ALA A 16 4.72 12.68 0.26
C ALA A 16 4.53 13.84 1.26
N HIS A 17 3.37 13.91 1.91
CA HIS A 17 3.08 14.89 2.94
C HIS A 17 4.11 14.84 4.07
N PHE A 18 4.30 13.65 4.67
CA PHE A 18 5.22 13.48 5.77
C PHE A 18 6.67 13.81 5.37
N GLN A 19 7.11 13.38 4.19
CA GLN A 19 8.45 13.71 3.71
C GLN A 19 8.63 15.23 3.51
N PHE A 20 7.59 15.94 3.06
CA PHE A 20 7.64 17.40 2.91
C PHE A 20 7.86 18.08 4.26
N VAL A 21 6.96 17.84 5.22
CA VAL A 21 7.00 18.48 6.54
C VAL A 21 8.27 18.11 7.32
N LYS A 22 8.74 16.85 7.19
CA LYS A 22 10.02 16.42 7.76
C LYS A 22 11.20 17.19 7.19
N THR A 23 11.25 17.36 5.86
CA THR A 23 12.31 18.13 5.18
C THR A 23 12.32 19.58 5.64
N VAL A 24 11.14 20.19 5.78
CA VAL A 24 10.99 21.56 6.33
C VAL A 24 11.46 21.61 7.78
N GLY A 25 11.05 20.67 8.63
CA GLY A 25 11.45 20.60 10.04
C GLY A 25 12.97 20.52 10.21
N THR A 26 13.62 19.61 9.49
CA THR A 26 15.08 19.48 9.50
C THR A 26 15.77 20.75 9.01
N ARG A 27 15.23 21.43 8.00
CA ARG A 27 15.81 22.69 7.54
C ARG A 27 15.68 23.78 8.60
N VAL A 28 14.49 23.93 9.19
CA VAL A 28 14.25 24.96 10.22
C VAL A 28 15.19 24.78 11.42
N GLU A 29 15.45 23.54 11.84
CA GLU A 29 16.41 23.23 12.92
C GLU A 29 17.85 23.67 12.61
N GLN A 30 18.21 23.82 11.33
CA GLN A 30 19.54 24.26 10.89
C GLN A 30 19.67 25.79 10.78
N GLU A 31 18.59 26.54 10.94
CA GLU A 31 18.57 28.00 10.78
C GLU A 31 18.61 28.69 12.15
N ASP A 32 19.82 28.96 12.64
CA ASP A 32 20.04 29.58 13.96
C ASP A 32 19.27 30.89 14.15
N VAL A 33 19.13 31.70 13.08
CA VAL A 33 18.37 32.96 13.09
C VAL A 33 16.88 32.75 13.37
N ILE A 34 16.33 31.62 12.94
CA ILE A 34 14.92 31.26 13.15
C ILE A 34 14.76 30.60 14.53
N VAL A 35 15.61 29.63 14.86
CA VAL A 35 15.52 28.85 16.11
C VAL A 35 15.73 29.72 17.35
N ASN A 36 16.68 30.66 17.30
CA ASN A 36 17.00 31.53 18.43
C ASN A 36 16.09 32.77 18.54
N ASN A 37 15.21 33.00 17.56
CA ASN A 37 14.27 34.11 17.62
C ASN A 37 13.08 33.79 18.52
N ASN A 38 12.89 34.60 19.57
CA ASN A 38 11.84 34.39 20.58
C ASN A 38 10.40 34.34 20.00
N LEU A 39 10.15 34.99 18.86
CA LEU A 39 8.84 34.99 18.19
C LEU A 39 8.62 33.72 17.36
N ALA A 40 9.69 33.12 16.82
CA ALA A 40 9.63 31.91 16.00
C ALA A 40 9.75 30.62 16.83
N LYS A 41 10.51 30.63 17.92
CA LYS A 41 10.83 29.46 18.74
C LYS A 41 9.59 28.61 19.10
N LYS A 42 8.53 29.23 19.62
CA LYS A 42 7.29 28.52 19.99
C LYS A 42 6.61 27.86 18.79
N ALA A 43 6.62 28.51 17.62
CA ALA A 43 6.02 27.96 16.40
C ALA A 43 6.84 26.78 15.86
N VAL A 44 8.18 26.88 15.93
CA VAL A 44 9.10 25.81 15.53
C VAL A 44 8.96 24.60 16.44
N GLU A 45 8.97 24.78 17.77
CA GLU A 45 8.80 23.70 18.74
C GLU A 45 7.46 22.97 18.54
N ALA A 46 6.37 23.71 18.34
CA ALA A 46 5.06 23.14 18.07
C ALA A 46 5.03 22.34 16.75
N PHE A 47 5.70 22.83 15.71
CA PHE A 47 5.79 22.14 14.42
C PHE A 47 6.61 20.85 14.50
N LEU A 48 7.76 20.86 15.17
CA LEU A 48 8.59 19.67 15.37
C LEU A 48 7.87 18.62 16.23
N ALA A 49 7.10 19.05 17.24
CA ALA A 49 6.26 18.15 18.02
C ALA A 49 5.15 17.53 17.16
N ALA A 50 4.50 18.31 16.29
CA ALA A 50 3.47 17.81 15.38
C ALA A 50 4.04 16.80 14.36
N ILE A 51 5.23 17.04 13.81
CA ILE A 51 5.92 16.09 12.92
C ILE A 51 6.17 14.75 13.64
N LYS A 52 6.65 14.77 14.88
CA LYS A 52 6.90 13.55 15.66
C LYS A 52 5.61 12.75 15.88
N GLU A 53 4.50 13.42 16.17
CA GLU A 53 3.20 12.76 16.34
C GLU A 53 2.64 12.23 15.02
N GLU A 54 2.84 12.94 13.91
CA GLU A 54 2.48 12.46 12.58
C GLU A 54 3.26 11.21 12.19
N ASP A 55 4.57 11.16 12.45
CA ASP A 55 5.42 9.98 12.19
C ASP A 55 4.90 8.76 12.96
N ARG A 56 4.61 8.95 14.26
CA ARG A 56 4.03 7.92 15.12
C ARG A 56 2.72 7.39 14.53
N CYS A 57 1.81 8.28 14.15
CA CYS A 57 0.53 7.91 13.55
C CYS A 57 0.67 7.28 12.15
N LEU A 58 1.66 7.69 11.36
CA LEU A 58 1.93 7.15 10.04
C LEU A 58 2.46 5.71 10.13
N ALA A 59 3.39 5.45 11.06
CA ALA A 59 3.90 4.11 11.34
C ALA A 59 2.78 3.14 11.75
N LEU A 60 1.89 3.57 12.64
CA LEU A 60 0.72 2.80 13.07
C LEU A 60 -0.24 2.46 11.93
N SER A 61 -0.31 3.30 10.88
CA SER A 61 -1.21 3.11 9.74
C SER A 61 -0.66 2.18 8.66
N GLN A 62 0.66 1.98 8.56
CA GLN A 62 1.25 1.32 7.39
C GLN A 62 1.34 -0.20 7.50
N LYS A 63 1.49 -0.76 8.71
CA LYS A 63 1.46 -2.19 8.99
C LYS A 63 1.11 -2.38 10.45
N SER A 64 0.05 -3.13 10.77
CA SER A 64 -0.01 -3.69 12.13
C SER A 64 1.00 -4.82 12.12
N LEU A 65 2.21 -4.59 12.67
CA LEU A 65 3.24 -5.63 12.87
C LEU A 65 2.61 -6.89 13.51
N LEU A 66 1.63 -6.66 14.39
CA LEU A 66 0.79 -7.69 15.01
C LEU A 66 0.11 -8.62 14.00
N THR A 67 -0.24 -8.19 12.79
CA THR A 67 -0.86 -9.08 11.79
C THR A 67 0.12 -10.13 11.28
N ASP A 68 1.35 -9.72 10.98
CA ASP A 68 2.40 -10.64 10.53
C ASP A 68 2.86 -11.54 11.69
N ASP A 69 2.93 -10.98 12.91
CA ASP A 69 3.27 -11.72 14.13
C ASP A 69 2.19 -12.74 14.50
N ILE A 70 0.91 -12.37 14.41
CA ILE A 70 -0.23 -13.30 14.59
C ILE A 70 -0.13 -14.42 13.58
N ALA A 71 0.05 -14.12 12.29
CA ALA A 71 0.14 -15.14 11.25
C ALA A 71 1.34 -16.09 11.45
N THR A 72 2.42 -15.62 12.06
CA THR A 72 3.59 -16.46 12.37
C THR A 72 3.32 -17.36 13.57
N ALA A 73 2.75 -16.81 14.65
CA ALA A 73 2.37 -17.57 15.84
C ALA A 73 1.28 -18.61 15.53
N ASP A 74 0.35 -18.27 14.64
CA ASP A 74 -0.71 -19.13 14.14
C ASP A 74 -0.15 -20.36 13.42
N ARG A 75 0.76 -20.16 12.45
CA ARG A 75 1.44 -21.27 11.75
C ARG A 75 2.20 -22.19 12.71
N GLU A 76 2.84 -21.63 13.72
CA GLU A 76 3.54 -22.40 14.76
C GLU A 76 2.55 -23.30 15.52
N ARG A 77 1.42 -22.74 15.94
CA ARG A 77 0.31 -23.47 16.58
C ARG A 77 -0.24 -24.58 15.68
N ASP A 78 -0.53 -24.29 14.42
CA ASP A 78 -1.10 -25.25 13.48
C ASP A 78 -0.17 -26.42 13.20
N THR A 79 1.14 -26.13 13.13
CA THR A 79 2.18 -27.14 12.96
C THR A 79 2.21 -28.06 14.18
N LEU A 80 2.15 -27.52 15.39
CA LEU A 80 2.13 -28.29 16.64
C LEU A 80 0.86 -29.12 16.77
N PHE A 81 -0.31 -28.56 16.45
CA PHE A 81 -1.59 -29.26 16.47
C PHE A 81 -1.61 -30.41 15.45
N SER A 82 -1.13 -30.15 14.23
CA SER A 82 -1.00 -31.15 13.17
C SER A 82 -0.04 -32.28 13.57
N GLY A 83 1.09 -31.93 14.19
CA GLY A 83 2.07 -32.88 14.73
C GLY A 83 1.48 -33.76 15.84
N TYR A 84 0.77 -33.15 16.80
CA TYR A 84 0.06 -33.87 17.86
C TYR A 84 -0.95 -34.87 17.28
N ARG A 85 -1.79 -34.41 16.33
CA ARG A 85 -2.79 -35.24 15.66
C ARG A 85 -2.14 -36.41 14.90
N ALA A 86 -1.02 -36.18 14.22
CA ALA A 86 -0.27 -37.22 13.53
C ALA A 86 0.33 -38.24 14.51
N ALA A 87 0.90 -37.77 15.62
CA ALA A 87 1.46 -38.64 16.66
C ALA A 87 0.39 -39.56 17.26
N VAL A 88 -0.77 -39.04 17.64
CA VAL A 88 -1.90 -39.84 18.14
C VAL A 88 -2.32 -40.92 17.13
N LYS A 89 -2.41 -40.56 15.84
CA LYS A 89 -2.72 -41.54 14.77
C LYS A 89 -1.65 -42.63 14.65
N GLY A 90 -0.39 -42.29 14.83
CA GLY A 90 0.72 -43.24 14.80
C GLY A 90 0.61 -44.35 15.85
N PHE A 91 0.03 -44.05 17.02
CA PHE A 91 -0.13 -45.03 18.09
C PHE A 91 -1.32 -46.00 17.94
N LEU A 92 -2.21 -45.80 16.96
CA LEU A 92 -3.45 -46.58 16.82
C LEU A 92 -3.24 -48.08 16.56
N ASN A 93 -2.16 -48.43 15.87
CA ASN A 93 -1.84 -49.81 15.47
C ASN A 93 -0.63 -50.36 16.22
N MET A 94 -0.33 -49.80 17.40
CA MET A 94 0.78 -50.29 18.21
C MET A 94 0.56 -51.74 18.66
N PRO A 95 1.63 -52.56 18.71
CA PRO A 95 1.54 -53.94 19.20
C PRO A 95 1.25 -54.00 20.72
N VAL A 96 1.37 -52.88 21.43
CA VAL A 96 1.03 -52.75 22.86
C VAL A 96 -0.44 -52.33 22.99
N PRO A 97 -1.37 -53.23 23.39
CA PRO A 97 -2.81 -52.99 23.31
C PRO A 97 -3.28 -51.76 24.10
N ASP A 98 -2.69 -51.54 25.27
CA ASP A 98 -3.06 -50.40 26.10
C ASP A 98 -2.68 -49.06 25.48
N MET A 99 -1.55 -48.97 24.77
CA MET A 99 -1.13 -47.76 24.08
C MET A 99 -2.07 -47.49 22.90
N ALA A 100 -2.44 -48.53 22.15
CA ALA A 100 -3.42 -48.42 21.08
C ALA A 100 -4.80 -47.97 21.61
N LYS A 101 -5.22 -48.45 22.80
CA LYS A 101 -6.46 -47.99 23.45
C LYS A 101 -6.38 -46.51 23.86
N ALA A 102 -5.29 -46.09 24.50
CA ALA A 102 -5.07 -44.69 24.86
C ALA A 102 -5.11 -43.76 23.63
N ALA A 103 -4.50 -44.20 22.52
CA ALA A 103 -4.53 -43.45 21.26
C ALA A 103 -5.93 -43.34 20.66
N LYS A 104 -6.77 -44.38 20.76
CA LYS A 104 -8.17 -44.34 20.30
C LYS A 104 -9.00 -43.34 21.10
N GLU A 105 -8.80 -43.28 22.42
CA GLU A 105 -9.50 -42.33 23.30
C GLU A 105 -9.10 -40.88 22.97
N LEU A 106 -7.80 -40.59 22.82
CA LEU A 106 -7.31 -39.27 22.41
C LEU A 106 -7.75 -38.89 20.99
N LEU A 107 -7.82 -39.84 20.07
CA LEU A 107 -8.31 -39.58 18.72
C LEU A 107 -9.80 -39.23 18.71
N GLN A 108 -10.59 -39.83 19.61
CA GLN A 108 -12.01 -39.49 19.74
C GLN A 108 -12.16 -38.05 20.25
N ASP A 109 -11.39 -37.67 21.27
CA ASP A 109 -11.36 -36.29 21.78
C ASP A 109 -11.01 -35.27 20.67
N LEU A 110 -9.95 -35.54 19.90
CA LEU A 110 -9.59 -34.75 18.71
C LEU A 110 -10.72 -34.63 17.67
N LYS A 111 -11.53 -35.69 17.49
CA LYS A 111 -12.68 -35.67 16.57
C LYS A 111 -13.84 -34.87 17.12
N ASP A 112 -14.08 -34.92 18.43
CA ASP A 112 -15.20 -34.23 19.08
C ASP A 112 -15.04 -32.71 19.00
N TYR A 113 -13.81 -32.21 19.14
CA TYR A 113 -13.50 -30.78 19.00
C TYR A 113 -13.59 -30.25 17.55
N ARG A 114 -13.43 -31.12 16.54
CA ARG A 114 -13.53 -30.77 15.10
C ARG A 114 -12.69 -29.54 14.72
N ILE A 115 -11.49 -29.44 15.27
CA ILE A 115 -10.57 -28.33 14.99
C ILE A 115 -10.06 -28.45 13.54
N ASP A 116 -10.17 -27.33 12.85
CA ASP A 116 -9.78 -27.05 11.48
C ASP A 116 -8.87 -25.81 11.52
N PRO A 117 -7.57 -25.93 11.24
CA PRO A 117 -6.62 -24.81 11.30
C PRO A 117 -7.00 -23.61 10.43
N ASP A 118 -7.81 -23.81 9.39
CA ASP A 118 -8.26 -22.72 8.51
C ASP A 118 -9.48 -21.96 9.06
N MET A 119 -9.93 -22.25 10.29
CA MET A 119 -11.07 -21.57 10.90
C MET A 119 -10.73 -20.18 11.46
N GLN A 120 -11.75 -19.47 11.95
CA GLN A 120 -11.54 -18.18 12.61
C GLN A 120 -10.62 -18.33 13.85
N LEU A 121 -9.56 -17.52 13.92
CA LEU A 121 -8.52 -17.55 14.97
C LEU A 121 -9.09 -17.60 16.40
N GLU A 122 -10.03 -16.73 16.75
CA GLU A 122 -10.59 -16.68 18.10
C GLU A 122 -11.36 -17.97 18.45
N ARG A 123 -12.05 -18.55 17.47
CA ARG A 123 -12.75 -19.83 17.62
C ARG A 123 -11.75 -20.96 17.81
N GLU A 124 -10.70 -21.00 17.00
CA GLU A 124 -9.66 -22.03 17.13
C GLU A 124 -8.95 -21.94 18.49
N THR A 125 -8.58 -20.72 18.92
CA THR A 125 -7.93 -20.48 20.21
C THR A 125 -8.75 -21.05 21.37
N GLY A 126 -10.06 -20.82 21.37
CA GLY A 126 -10.96 -21.38 22.40
C GLY A 126 -11.05 -22.91 22.36
N LEU A 127 -11.11 -23.51 21.17
CA LEU A 127 -11.16 -24.96 21.01
C LEU A 127 -9.85 -25.62 21.43
N ILE A 128 -8.69 -25.06 21.06
CA ILE A 128 -7.38 -25.57 21.45
C ILE A 128 -7.17 -25.42 22.96
N THR A 129 -7.62 -24.33 23.58
CA THR A 129 -7.58 -24.18 25.04
C THR A 129 -8.34 -25.32 25.73
N ASN A 130 -9.53 -25.66 25.27
CA ASN A 130 -10.33 -26.73 25.86
C ASN A 130 -9.71 -28.12 25.60
N LEU A 131 -9.22 -28.38 24.37
CA LEU A 131 -8.51 -29.61 24.04
C LEU A 131 -7.28 -29.82 24.94
N VAL A 132 -6.47 -28.78 25.13
CA VAL A 132 -5.29 -28.83 26.00
C VAL A 132 -5.71 -29.11 27.45
N GLN A 133 -6.78 -28.48 27.95
CA GLN A 133 -7.28 -28.76 29.29
C GLN A 133 -7.76 -30.20 29.46
N ASP A 134 -8.44 -30.77 28.47
CA ASP A 134 -8.85 -32.17 28.49
C ASP A 134 -7.64 -33.10 28.46
N CYS A 135 -6.62 -32.79 27.67
CA CYS A 135 -5.36 -33.51 27.64
C CYS A 135 -4.61 -33.45 28.98
N GLU A 136 -4.66 -32.31 29.68
CA GLU A 136 -4.00 -32.11 30.99
C GLU A 136 -4.78 -32.71 32.17
N LYS A 137 -6.10 -32.88 32.04
CA LYS A 137 -6.98 -33.35 33.12
C LYS A 137 -7.55 -34.73 32.81
N LYS A 138 -8.54 -34.78 31.90
CA LYS A 138 -9.32 -35.98 31.59
C LYS A 138 -8.47 -37.11 30.98
N TYR A 139 -7.49 -36.75 30.14
CA TYR A 139 -6.66 -37.69 29.39
C TYR A 139 -5.18 -37.66 29.78
N ALA A 140 -4.84 -37.12 30.97
CA ALA A 140 -3.46 -36.96 31.41
C ALA A 140 -2.66 -38.27 31.44
N ALA A 141 -3.32 -39.36 31.85
CA ALA A 141 -2.70 -40.70 31.89
C ALA A 141 -2.38 -41.21 30.47
N GLN A 142 -3.26 -40.98 29.51
CA GLN A 142 -3.10 -41.36 28.11
C GLN A 142 -1.98 -40.55 27.46
N VAL A 143 -1.97 -39.23 27.66
CA VAL A 143 -0.92 -38.33 27.17
C VAL A 143 0.45 -38.75 27.70
N THR A 144 0.55 -39.04 29.00
CA THR A 144 1.80 -39.51 29.61
C THR A 144 2.21 -40.87 29.07
N LYS A 145 1.27 -41.81 28.95
CA LYS A 145 1.52 -43.18 28.45
C LYS A 145 2.06 -43.20 27.02
N LEU A 146 1.65 -42.24 26.18
CA LEU A 146 2.11 -42.13 24.80
C LEU A 146 3.30 -41.16 24.63
N GLY A 147 3.79 -40.55 25.71
CA GLY A 147 4.89 -39.58 25.65
C GLY A 147 4.54 -38.29 24.89
N LEU A 148 3.26 -37.91 24.87
CA LEU A 148 2.76 -36.75 24.11
C LEU A 148 2.79 -35.44 24.91
N THR A 149 3.23 -35.47 26.17
CA THR A 149 3.37 -34.28 27.02
C THR A 149 4.11 -33.11 26.34
N PRO A 150 5.22 -33.31 25.59
CA PRO A 150 5.89 -32.21 24.91
C PRO A 150 5.01 -31.49 23.88
N TYR A 151 4.15 -32.23 23.16
CA TYR A 151 3.19 -31.63 22.22
C TYR A 151 2.15 -30.78 22.96
N ILE A 152 1.59 -31.29 24.05
CA ILE A 152 0.56 -30.57 24.82
C ILE A 152 1.15 -29.28 25.43
N THR A 153 2.35 -29.35 26.01
CA THR A 153 3.04 -28.18 26.57
C THR A 153 3.35 -27.13 25.50
N ALA A 154 3.89 -27.55 24.34
CA ALA A 154 4.22 -26.65 23.25
C ALA A 154 2.95 -26.02 22.64
N LEU A 155 1.90 -26.83 22.42
CA LEU A 155 0.63 -26.35 21.88
C LEU A 155 -0.04 -25.34 22.83
N LYS A 156 0.01 -25.58 24.15
CA LYS A 156 -0.48 -24.64 25.15
C LYS A 156 0.24 -23.29 25.08
N ALA A 157 1.57 -23.31 24.98
CA ALA A 157 2.37 -22.09 24.88
C ALA A 157 2.10 -21.34 23.56
N ALA A 158 2.03 -22.04 22.44
CA ALA A 158 1.71 -21.45 21.14
C ALA A 158 0.29 -20.84 21.12
N ASN A 159 -0.70 -21.53 21.70
CA ASN A 159 -2.06 -21.01 21.78
C ASN A 159 -2.16 -19.74 22.65
N ALA A 160 -1.48 -19.73 23.80
CA ALA A 160 -1.42 -18.55 24.67
C ALA A 160 -0.73 -17.35 23.99
N LYS A 161 0.29 -17.61 23.15
CA LYS A 161 0.95 -16.57 22.35
C LYS A 161 0.00 -15.96 21.31
N VAL A 162 -0.76 -16.79 20.60
CA VAL A 162 -1.80 -16.29 19.67
C VAL A 162 -2.86 -15.49 20.42
N GLU A 163 -3.35 -15.99 21.56
CA GLU A 163 -4.33 -15.28 22.40
C GLU A 163 -3.82 -13.90 22.83
N SER A 164 -2.58 -13.81 23.33
CA SER A 164 -1.95 -12.55 23.73
C SER A 164 -1.88 -11.55 22.58
N LEU A 165 -1.46 -11.99 21.39
CA LEU A 165 -1.36 -11.12 20.22
C LEU A 165 -2.74 -10.66 19.71
N LEU A 166 -3.78 -11.49 19.84
CA LEU A 166 -5.16 -11.12 19.50
C LEU A 166 -5.71 -10.04 20.46
N VAL A 167 -5.39 -10.16 21.75
CA VAL A 167 -5.73 -9.15 22.76
C VAL A 167 -4.98 -7.84 22.48
N GLU A 168 -3.67 -7.90 22.27
CA GLU A 168 -2.84 -6.74 21.93
C GLU A 168 -3.33 -6.04 20.66
N ARG A 169 -3.72 -6.80 19.62
CA ARG A 169 -4.33 -6.25 18.41
C ARG A 169 -5.63 -5.51 18.71
N THR A 170 -6.40 -5.97 19.68
CA THR A 170 -7.68 -5.34 20.07
C THR A 170 -7.43 -4.04 20.84
N GLU A 171 -6.48 -4.04 21.77
CA GLU A 171 -6.03 -2.85 22.51
C GLU A 171 -5.42 -1.81 21.55
N HIS A 172 -4.53 -2.25 20.66
CA HIS A 172 -3.92 -1.39 19.65
C HIS A 172 -4.95 -0.85 18.65
N LYS A 173 -5.99 -1.61 18.31
CA LYS A 173 -7.12 -1.10 17.50
C LYS A 173 -7.96 -0.07 18.26
N ALA A 174 -8.09 -0.20 19.58
CA ALA A 174 -8.75 0.81 20.40
C ALA A 174 -7.92 2.11 20.48
N GLU A 175 -6.58 2.01 20.44
CA GLU A 175 -5.66 3.15 20.37
C GLU A 175 -5.52 3.75 18.96
N GLN A 176 -5.69 2.94 17.92
CA GLN A 176 -5.88 3.40 16.54
C GLN A 176 -7.24 4.09 16.41
N VAL A 177 -7.38 5.27 17.00
CA VAL A 177 -8.51 6.16 16.76
C VAL A 177 -8.63 6.35 15.24
N LEU A 178 -9.75 5.92 14.67
CA LEU A 178 -10.04 6.11 13.26
C LEU A 178 -9.86 7.61 12.93
N GLY A 179 -8.88 7.92 12.08
CA GLY A 179 -8.52 9.31 11.77
C GLY A 179 -7.45 9.96 12.66
N ALA A 180 -6.73 9.21 13.50
CA ALA A 180 -5.55 9.70 14.24
C ALA A 180 -4.52 10.33 13.30
N LEU A 181 -4.13 9.61 12.23
CA LEU A 181 -3.24 10.14 11.19
C LEU A 181 -3.83 11.39 10.51
N ARG A 182 -5.15 11.43 10.27
CA ARG A 182 -5.80 12.61 9.69
C ARG A 182 -5.73 13.81 10.65
N LYS A 183 -5.98 13.61 11.94
CA LYS A 183 -5.86 14.64 12.98
C LYS A 183 -4.42 15.13 13.12
N ALA A 184 -3.45 14.20 13.14
CA ALA A 184 -2.03 14.52 13.18
C ALA A 184 -1.62 15.36 11.96
N ARG A 185 -2.01 14.95 10.74
CA ARG A 185 -1.77 15.75 9.53
C ARG A 185 -2.38 17.15 9.61
N THR A 186 -3.62 17.29 10.10
CA THR A 186 -4.24 18.61 10.29
C THR A 186 -3.45 19.47 11.27
N ALA A 187 -2.99 18.90 12.39
CA ALA A 187 -2.18 19.61 13.37
C ALA A 187 -0.80 20.01 12.80
N THR A 188 -0.18 19.14 12.00
CA THR A 188 1.07 19.46 11.28
C THR A 188 0.85 20.57 10.25
N ASP A 189 -0.24 20.54 9.49
CA ASP A 189 -0.60 21.59 8.53
C ASP A 189 -0.77 22.95 9.21
N GLU A 190 -1.46 22.98 10.35
CA GLU A 190 -1.70 24.20 11.12
C GLU A 190 -0.40 24.79 11.69
N THR A 191 0.44 23.95 12.29
CA THR A 191 1.73 24.37 12.84
C THR A 191 2.72 24.77 11.75
N TYR A 192 2.75 24.08 10.61
CA TYR A 192 3.50 24.47 9.41
C TYR A 192 3.10 25.88 8.93
N ARG A 193 1.79 26.14 8.79
CA ARG A 193 1.30 27.47 8.38
C ARG A 193 1.70 28.55 9.37
N MET A 194 1.77 28.22 10.67
CA MET A 194 2.24 29.15 11.70
C MET A 194 3.72 29.49 11.50
N VAL A 195 4.58 28.48 11.27
CA VAL A 195 6.00 28.70 10.96
C VAL A 195 6.16 29.59 9.73
N VAL A 196 5.44 29.30 8.64
CA VAL A 196 5.49 30.11 7.41
C VAL A 196 5.08 31.57 7.66
N LYS A 197 3.97 31.80 8.37
CA LYS A 197 3.51 33.15 8.72
C LYS A 197 4.53 33.90 9.57
N THR A 198 5.11 33.23 10.57
CA THR A 198 6.10 33.86 11.45
C THR A 198 7.37 34.21 10.69
N VAL A 199 7.89 33.32 9.85
CA VAL A 199 9.08 33.59 9.04
C VAL A 199 8.85 34.72 8.05
N ASN A 200 7.71 34.74 7.33
CA ASN A 200 7.38 35.85 6.43
C ASN A 200 7.24 37.18 7.20
N ALA A 201 6.64 37.18 8.39
CA ALA A 201 6.54 38.37 9.22
C ALA A 201 7.91 38.87 9.71
N LEU A 202 8.79 37.95 10.12
CA LEU A 202 10.17 38.29 10.52
C LEU A 202 10.98 38.85 9.34
N ALA A 203 10.85 38.25 8.15
CA ALA A 203 11.47 38.76 6.93
C ALA A 203 10.95 40.15 6.54
N LEU A 204 9.67 40.43 6.80
CA LEU A 204 9.07 41.74 6.57
C LEU A 204 9.56 42.82 7.53
N LEU A 205 9.75 42.46 8.80
CA LEU A 205 10.18 43.38 9.85
C LEU A 205 11.71 43.54 9.93
N SER A 206 12.46 42.62 9.33
CA SER A 206 13.92 42.64 9.32
C SER A 206 14.46 43.71 8.36
N ALA A 207 15.47 44.45 8.81
CA ALA A 207 16.22 45.39 7.97
C ALA A 207 17.34 44.69 7.16
N THR A 208 17.61 43.42 7.47
CA THR A 208 18.65 42.57 6.87
C THR A 208 18.04 41.33 6.22
N PRO A 209 18.64 40.78 5.14
CA PRO A 209 18.10 39.64 4.39
C PRO A 209 18.32 38.29 5.10
N ASP A 210 18.26 38.26 6.43
CA ASP A 210 18.69 37.11 7.25
C ASP A 210 17.80 35.86 7.05
N TYR A 211 16.63 36.03 6.44
CA TYR A 211 15.67 34.95 6.17
C TYR A 211 15.65 34.51 4.69
N ASP A 212 16.34 35.23 3.79
CA ASP A 212 16.22 35.03 2.34
C ASP A 212 16.65 33.62 1.90
N ALA A 213 17.74 33.09 2.48
CA ALA A 213 18.25 31.77 2.15
C ALA A 213 17.25 30.65 2.52
N PHE A 214 16.60 30.77 3.68
CA PHE A 214 15.56 29.84 4.09
C PHE A 214 14.33 29.96 3.19
N ILE A 215 13.92 31.19 2.84
CA ILE A 215 12.77 31.43 1.96
C ILE A 215 13.03 30.86 0.56
N ASP A 216 14.23 31.02 0.01
CA ASP A 216 14.63 30.45 -1.28
C ASP A 216 14.53 28.92 -1.25
N PHE A 217 15.11 28.27 -0.22
CA PHE A 217 15.02 26.83 -0.04
C PHE A 217 13.56 26.36 0.02
N MET A 218 12.72 27.04 0.81
CA MET A 218 11.30 26.72 0.93
C MET A 218 10.58 26.82 -0.41
N ASN A 219 10.88 27.85 -1.20
CA ASN A 219 10.26 28.07 -2.50
C ASN A 219 10.72 27.05 -3.55
N GLU A 220 11.98 26.62 -3.51
CA GLU A 220 12.48 25.53 -4.36
C GLU A 220 11.81 24.21 -3.99
N LEU A 221 11.73 23.88 -2.69
CA LEU A 221 11.06 22.69 -2.19
C LEU A 221 9.57 22.67 -2.59
N ILE A 222 8.87 23.79 -2.42
CA ILE A 222 7.46 23.93 -2.82
C ILE A 222 7.30 23.77 -4.32
N THR A 223 8.19 24.35 -5.13
CA THR A 223 8.16 24.22 -6.59
C THR A 223 8.29 22.77 -7.00
N ARG A 224 9.26 22.05 -6.43
CA ARG A 224 9.44 20.61 -6.67
C ARG A 224 8.20 19.81 -6.31
N TYR A 225 7.63 20.01 -5.12
CA TYR A 225 6.43 19.28 -4.69
C TYR A 225 5.18 19.63 -5.51
N LYS A 226 5.05 20.88 -5.97
CA LYS A 226 3.98 21.25 -6.91
C LYS A 226 4.10 20.48 -8.22
N GLN A 227 5.31 20.28 -8.74
CA GLN A 227 5.56 19.59 -9.99
C GLN A 227 5.46 18.06 -9.86
N GLU A 228 6.06 17.48 -8.83
CA GLU A 228 6.22 16.03 -8.71
C GLU A 228 5.05 15.36 -7.99
N VAL A 229 4.47 16.02 -6.99
CA VAL A 229 3.44 15.43 -6.13
C VAL A 229 2.05 15.93 -6.50
N LEU A 230 1.87 17.25 -6.65
CA LEU A 230 0.55 17.86 -6.82
C LEU A 230 0.09 17.97 -8.29
N ALA A 231 1.01 18.10 -9.24
CA ALA A 231 0.67 18.17 -10.67
C ALA A 231 0.24 16.81 -11.25
N SER A 232 0.43 15.71 -10.52
CA SER A 232 -0.04 14.36 -10.90
C SER A 232 -1.57 14.25 -11.07
N GLY A 233 -2.33 15.28 -10.67
CA GLY A 233 -3.77 15.41 -10.93
C GLY A 233 -4.16 16.10 -12.24
N LYS A 234 -3.22 16.71 -12.98
CA LYS A 234 -3.46 17.05 -14.39
C LYS A 234 -3.22 15.77 -15.18
N LYS A 235 -4.27 15.22 -15.81
CA LYS A 235 -4.08 14.24 -16.90
C LYS A 235 -2.92 14.74 -17.75
N PRO A 236 -1.80 14.01 -17.85
CA PRO A 236 -0.76 14.44 -18.75
C PRO A 236 -1.42 14.51 -20.14
N ALA A 237 -1.26 15.65 -20.81
CA ALA A 237 -1.42 15.69 -22.25
C ALA A 237 -0.64 14.49 -22.80
N PRO A 238 -1.20 13.69 -23.73
CA PRO A 238 -0.62 12.41 -24.10
C PRO A 238 0.84 12.61 -24.50
N GLY A 239 1.75 12.21 -23.62
CA GLY A 239 3.19 12.33 -23.83
C GLY A 239 3.66 11.41 -24.94
N PRO A 240 4.87 11.65 -25.48
CA PRO A 240 5.42 10.96 -26.65
C PRO A 240 5.62 9.44 -26.47
N SER A 241 5.53 8.90 -25.24
CA SER A 241 5.62 7.45 -24.96
C SER A 241 4.29 6.69 -25.00
N SER A 242 3.16 7.39 -25.13
CA SER A 242 1.85 6.73 -25.31
C SER A 242 1.61 6.41 -26.78
N ALA A 243 0.97 5.28 -27.10
CA ALA A 243 0.62 4.95 -28.49
C ALA A 243 -0.17 6.07 -29.18
N LYS A 244 -1.00 6.82 -28.43
CA LYS A 244 -1.71 8.01 -28.92
C LYS A 244 -0.76 9.17 -29.26
N GLY A 245 0.25 9.42 -28.43
CA GLY A 245 1.29 10.42 -28.69
C GLY A 245 2.19 10.06 -29.87
N GLN A 246 2.57 8.78 -29.97
CA GLN A 246 3.33 8.27 -31.11
C GLN A 246 2.52 8.36 -32.41
N LEU A 247 1.24 7.97 -32.41
CA LEU A 247 0.36 8.15 -33.57
C LEU A 247 0.21 9.63 -33.95
N ALA A 248 -0.01 10.53 -32.99
CA ALA A 248 -0.10 11.97 -33.26
C ALA A 248 1.17 12.53 -33.92
N ARG A 249 2.35 12.01 -33.56
CA ARG A 249 3.63 12.37 -34.20
C ARG A 249 3.77 11.81 -35.62
N LEU A 250 3.27 10.60 -35.87
CA LEU A 250 3.51 9.87 -37.12
C LEU A 250 2.42 10.08 -38.19
N ILE A 251 1.21 10.46 -37.79
CA ILE A 251 0.07 10.69 -38.70
C ILE A 251 0.39 11.74 -39.78
N PRO A 252 0.97 12.92 -39.47
CA PRO A 252 1.23 13.94 -40.51
C PRO A 252 2.14 13.44 -41.65
N ALA A 253 3.17 12.67 -41.30
CA ALA A 253 4.07 12.06 -42.28
C ALA A 253 3.35 10.98 -43.11
N PHE A 254 2.45 10.22 -42.48
CA PHE A 254 1.65 9.21 -43.15
C PHE A 254 0.60 9.82 -44.09
N GLU A 255 -0.07 10.90 -43.70
CA GLU A 255 -0.98 11.67 -44.57
C GLU A 255 -0.25 12.16 -45.83
N THR A 256 0.94 12.74 -45.64
CA THR A 256 1.78 13.21 -46.75
C THR A 256 2.16 12.05 -47.69
N ALA A 257 2.54 10.89 -47.15
CA ALA A 257 2.88 9.72 -47.94
C ALA A 257 1.68 9.11 -48.70
N GLN A 258 0.45 9.31 -48.20
CA GLN A 258 -0.78 8.84 -48.83
C GLN A 258 -1.43 9.92 -49.74
N GLY A 259 -0.80 11.08 -49.90
CA GLY A 259 -1.35 12.19 -50.69
C GLY A 259 -2.61 12.83 -50.07
N LEU A 260 -2.80 12.71 -48.75
CA LEU A 260 -3.93 13.27 -48.01
C LEU A 260 -3.62 14.68 -47.50
N ALA A 261 -4.65 15.51 -47.35
CA ALA A 261 -4.52 16.81 -46.71
C ALA A 261 -4.17 16.65 -45.23
N ALA A 262 -3.37 17.56 -44.68
CA ALA A 262 -2.98 17.52 -43.28
C ALA A 262 -4.21 17.58 -42.35
N GLY A 263 -4.28 16.68 -41.36
CA GLY A 263 -5.38 16.58 -40.41
C GLY A 263 -6.60 15.78 -40.90
N THR A 264 -6.51 15.13 -42.06
CA THR A 264 -7.54 14.22 -42.57
C THR A 264 -7.66 12.96 -41.71
N LEU A 265 -6.56 12.45 -41.17
CA LEU A 265 -6.52 11.21 -40.38
C LEU A 265 -6.50 11.51 -38.89
N SER A 266 -7.35 10.80 -38.15
CA SER A 266 -7.41 10.90 -36.68
C SER A 266 -7.51 9.54 -36.04
N TYR A 267 -6.82 9.34 -34.90
CA TYR A 267 -6.86 8.07 -34.19
C TYR A 267 -8.24 7.85 -33.54
N ALA A 268 -8.90 6.77 -33.95
CA ALA A 268 -10.25 6.42 -33.54
C ALA A 268 -10.36 5.85 -32.11
N GLY A 269 -9.22 5.57 -31.45
CA GLY A 269 -9.21 4.95 -30.12
C GLY A 269 -9.36 3.43 -30.13
N HIS A 270 -9.48 2.80 -31.30
CA HIS A 270 -9.64 1.35 -31.45
C HIS A 270 -8.35 0.67 -31.89
N THR A 271 -8.13 -0.54 -31.36
CA THR A 271 -6.97 -1.37 -31.68
C THR A 271 -7.37 -2.80 -32.01
N ALA A 272 -6.62 -3.44 -32.89
CA ALA A 272 -6.73 -4.87 -33.19
C ALA A 272 -5.37 -5.56 -33.03
N LYS A 273 -5.36 -6.89 -33.06
CA LYS A 273 -4.13 -7.69 -33.07
C LYS A 273 -4.21 -8.71 -34.20
N LEU A 274 -3.11 -8.85 -34.95
CA LEU A 274 -2.92 -9.96 -35.89
C LEU A 274 -2.54 -11.24 -35.12
N LEU A 275 -2.55 -12.38 -35.82
CA LEU A 275 -2.22 -13.69 -35.25
C LEU A 275 -0.79 -13.78 -34.70
N ASP A 276 0.13 -13.02 -35.30
CA ASP A 276 1.53 -12.90 -34.87
C ASP A 276 1.73 -11.97 -33.66
N GLY A 277 0.65 -11.39 -33.13
CA GLY A 277 0.68 -10.44 -32.02
C GLY A 277 0.89 -8.98 -32.41
N THR A 278 1.07 -8.66 -33.70
CA THR A 278 1.24 -7.29 -34.19
C THR A 278 0.01 -6.45 -33.87
N LYS A 279 0.22 -5.31 -33.20
CA LYS A 279 -0.85 -4.39 -32.80
C LYS A 279 -1.17 -3.40 -33.92
N LEU A 280 -2.46 -3.30 -34.23
CA LEU A 280 -3.02 -2.40 -35.22
C LEU A 280 -3.81 -1.28 -34.55
N TYR A 281 -3.84 -0.12 -35.20
CA TYR A 281 -4.53 1.08 -34.75
C TYR A 281 -5.46 1.57 -35.85
N LEU A 282 -6.69 1.92 -35.49
CA LEU A 282 -7.69 2.42 -36.42
C LEU A 282 -7.61 3.94 -36.55
N LEU A 283 -7.47 4.44 -37.77
CA LEU A 283 -7.57 5.87 -38.09
C LEU A 283 -8.83 6.13 -38.92
N TYR A 284 -9.59 7.16 -38.57
CA TYR A 284 -10.71 7.64 -39.38
C TYR A 284 -10.27 8.75 -40.32
N LEU A 285 -10.72 8.68 -41.57
CA LEU A 285 -10.63 9.78 -42.52
C LEU A 285 -11.78 10.76 -42.25
N ASN A 286 -11.43 12.02 -41.99
CA ASN A 286 -12.36 13.11 -41.67
C ASN A 286 -13.33 12.77 -40.54
N GLY A 287 -12.90 11.93 -39.59
CA GLY A 287 -13.73 11.48 -38.47
C GLY A 287 -14.88 10.53 -38.85
N ASN A 288 -14.91 10.02 -40.08
CA ASN A 288 -15.97 9.12 -40.54
C ASN A 288 -15.66 7.67 -40.17
N ALA A 289 -16.56 7.03 -39.41
CA ALA A 289 -16.43 5.62 -39.02
C ALA A 289 -16.55 4.64 -40.20
N ASP A 290 -17.14 5.07 -41.32
CA ASP A 290 -17.29 4.29 -42.55
C ASP A 290 -16.11 4.45 -43.51
N ASN A 291 -15.21 5.41 -43.25
CA ASN A 291 -14.02 5.64 -44.06
C ASN A 291 -12.79 5.62 -43.15
N PHE A 292 -12.10 4.48 -43.11
CA PHE A 292 -11.07 4.21 -42.14
C PHE A 292 -9.87 3.49 -42.73
N VAL A 293 -8.76 3.53 -42.02
CA VAL A 293 -7.55 2.77 -42.34
C VAL A 293 -6.97 2.15 -41.07
N TRP A 294 -6.58 0.89 -41.17
CA TRP A 294 -5.79 0.21 -40.13
C TRP A 294 -4.31 0.43 -40.40
N VAL A 295 -3.58 0.82 -39.37
CA VAL A 295 -2.13 1.04 -39.44
C VAL A 295 -1.41 0.29 -38.34
N LYS A 296 -0.18 -0.14 -38.61
CA LYS A 296 0.77 -0.56 -37.58
C LYS A 296 1.86 0.49 -37.43
N ILE A 297 2.44 0.55 -36.24
CA ILE A 297 3.64 1.34 -35.98
C ILE A 297 4.84 0.47 -36.36
N ASP A 298 5.65 0.96 -37.29
CA ASP A 298 6.86 0.29 -37.78
C ASP A 298 8.06 1.23 -37.58
N GLY A 299 8.74 1.07 -36.43
CA GLY A 299 9.75 2.01 -35.95
C GLY A 299 9.21 3.44 -35.83
N ASP A 300 9.74 4.35 -36.66
CA ASP A 300 9.36 5.76 -36.73
C ASP A 300 8.39 6.08 -37.88
N ARG A 301 7.63 5.10 -38.40
CA ARG A 301 6.63 5.30 -39.46
C ARG A 301 5.34 4.53 -39.20
N LEU A 302 4.27 4.91 -39.91
CA LEU A 302 3.04 4.12 -39.98
C LEU A 302 3.01 3.35 -41.29
N ALA A 303 2.67 2.07 -41.20
CA ALA A 303 2.42 1.23 -42.37
C ALA A 303 0.93 0.88 -42.40
N LYS A 304 0.30 1.08 -43.57
CA LYS A 304 -1.06 0.62 -43.83
C LYS A 304 -1.11 -0.90 -43.74
N VAL A 305 -2.14 -1.43 -43.10
CA VAL A 305 -2.40 -2.87 -43.00
C VAL A 305 -3.78 -3.15 -43.56
N ASP A 306 -3.86 -4.05 -44.54
CA ASP A 306 -5.13 -4.53 -45.07
C ASP A 306 -5.75 -5.50 -44.06
N TYR A 307 -6.47 -4.91 -43.10
CA TYR A 307 -7.17 -5.60 -42.03
C TYR A 307 -8.63 -5.16 -42.03
N VAL A 308 -9.54 -6.12 -41.90
CA VAL A 308 -10.98 -5.89 -41.79
C VAL A 308 -11.45 -6.57 -40.51
N ALA A 309 -11.99 -5.78 -39.59
CA ALA A 309 -12.56 -6.34 -38.37
C ALA A 309 -13.85 -7.14 -38.69
N GLY A 310 -14.21 -8.08 -37.82
CA GLY A 310 -15.46 -8.85 -37.98
C GLY A 310 -16.71 -7.96 -37.99
N ALA A 311 -17.81 -8.47 -38.57
CA ALA A 311 -19.07 -7.76 -38.69
C ALA A 311 -19.53 -7.13 -37.36
N GLY A 312 -19.95 -5.86 -37.40
CA GLY A 312 -20.39 -5.10 -36.23
C GLY A 312 -19.29 -4.55 -35.32
N LYS A 313 -18.01 -4.73 -35.66
CA LYS A 313 -16.87 -4.12 -34.93
C LYS A 313 -16.40 -2.82 -35.61
N PRO A 314 -15.85 -1.86 -34.85
CA PRO A 314 -15.22 -0.67 -35.43
C PRO A 314 -14.13 -1.06 -36.45
N GLY A 315 -14.20 -0.49 -37.65
CA GLY A 315 -13.27 -0.83 -38.74
C GLY A 315 -13.52 -2.20 -39.38
N GLY A 316 -14.74 -2.74 -39.26
CA GLY A 316 -15.21 -3.97 -39.91
C GLY A 316 -16.25 -3.71 -40.98
N VAL A 317 -16.62 -4.75 -41.74
CA VAL A 317 -17.71 -4.66 -42.72
C VAL A 317 -19.02 -4.42 -41.95
N LYS A 318 -19.81 -3.42 -42.38
CA LYS A 318 -21.18 -3.23 -41.89
C LYS A 318 -22.10 -4.35 -42.36
#